data_AF-A0A137QB06-F1
#
_entry.id   AF-A0A137QB06-F1
#
_cell.length_a   1.000
_cell.length_b   1.000
_cell.length_c   1.000
_cell.angle_alpha   90.00
_cell.angle_beta   90.00
_cell.angle_gamma   90.00
#
_symmetry.space_group_name_H-M   'P 1'
#
loop_
_entity.id
_entity.type
_entity.pdbx_description
1 polymer ?
#
loop_
_entity_poly.entity_id
_entity_poly.type
_entity_poly.pdbx_seq_one_letter_code
_entity_poly.pdbx_strand_id
1 'polypeptide(L)'
;MEEDILDTNPDSISQNPKRNPAGNEVLNGTSNHQHYAADPEAQEMVIESLRNQIQDLFSQVTQLNSKLVKSYDRVSDLEDDLHVASAQLRNSTVKISQLELERTQHLAALNTGLLVEKHHVTAELNRLMEKATEEAAQRGQAESARAAIEKDLDDLSASLFNQANTMVAEARYAQHVSRRKAEEAEQALRGAEEAVSAMQQQVQTLQEGKETAERMTADIQALMGKGKWVDKQDSQPLAPSLRLFSSHLPYQEFLFFVAHLRHLHLSSPNPPAMSTLLPLPFLTRLSTEDS
;
A
#
# COMPACT_ATOMS: atom_id res chain seq x y z
N MET A 1 7.14 -20.27 62.95
CA MET A 1 8.29 -19.52 63.48
C MET A 1 7.74 -18.69 64.62
N GLU A 2 8.32 -18.84 65.80
CA GLU A 2 8.23 -17.97 67.00
C GLU A 2 6.81 -17.62 67.50
N GLU A 3 6.36 -18.12 68.66
CA GLU A 3 6.79 -17.77 70.05
C GLU A 3 6.49 -16.31 70.44
N ASP A 4 6.04 -15.96 71.64
CA ASP A 4 5.44 -16.66 72.81
C ASP A 4 4.97 -15.55 73.81
N ILE A 5 4.49 -15.87 75.03
CA ILE A 5 4.51 -14.99 76.25
C ILE A 5 3.51 -13.77 76.23
N LEU A 6 2.82 -13.30 77.28
CA LEU A 6 2.32 -13.67 78.64
C LEU A 6 1.32 -12.52 79.05
N ASP A 7 0.53 -12.47 80.13
CA ASP A 7 0.11 -13.37 81.23
C ASP A 7 -1.24 -12.86 81.79
N THR A 8 -1.76 -13.55 82.79
CA THR A 8 -2.71 -13.14 83.85
C THR A 8 -2.50 -11.74 84.47
N ASN A 9 -3.62 -11.13 84.92
CA ASN A 9 -3.73 -10.72 86.33
C ASN A 9 -5.19 -10.42 86.78
N PRO A 10 -5.65 -10.93 87.94
CA PRO A 10 -6.91 -10.57 88.60
C PRO A 10 -6.73 -9.59 89.79
N ASP A 11 -7.85 -9.14 90.36
CA ASP A 11 -8.06 -8.56 91.70
C ASP A 11 -7.21 -7.37 92.25
N SER A 12 -7.91 -6.29 92.63
CA SER A 12 -7.71 -5.49 93.88
C SER A 12 -8.74 -4.34 93.96
N ILE A 13 -9.75 -4.39 94.84
CA ILE A 13 -9.73 -3.91 96.24
C ILE A 13 -9.43 -2.41 96.41
N SER A 14 -10.48 -1.62 96.72
CA SER A 14 -10.49 -0.48 97.67
C SER A 14 -11.86 0.24 97.61
N GLN A 15 -12.40 0.87 98.66
CA GLN A 15 -12.06 0.92 100.10
C GLN A 15 -13.31 1.42 100.85
N ASN A 16 -13.49 1.04 102.12
CA ASN A 16 -14.50 1.61 103.01
C ASN A 16 -13.88 1.84 104.40
N PRO A 17 -13.88 3.07 104.94
CA PRO A 17 -13.54 3.28 106.35
C PRO A 17 -14.55 4.15 107.14
N LYS A 18 -15.16 3.50 108.14
CA LYS A 18 -15.24 3.92 109.56
C LYS A 18 -15.72 5.34 109.93
N ARG A 19 -16.96 5.39 110.45
CA ARG A 19 -17.32 5.70 111.86
C ARG A 19 -16.35 6.60 112.67
N ASN A 20 -16.86 7.72 113.23
CA ASN A 20 -16.72 8.03 114.68
C ASN A 20 -17.75 9.06 115.22
N PRO A 21 -17.98 9.15 116.55
CA PRO A 21 -19.14 9.85 117.16
C PRO A 21 -18.77 10.91 118.25
N ALA A 22 -19.79 11.32 119.04
CA ALA A 22 -19.80 12.20 120.24
C ALA A 22 -19.88 13.73 119.98
N GLY A 23 -20.58 14.53 120.81
CA GLY A 23 -21.48 14.20 121.93
C GLY A 23 -21.96 15.43 122.76
N ASN A 24 -23.03 15.25 123.55
CA ASN A 24 -23.63 16.17 124.57
C ASN A 24 -24.20 17.52 124.06
N GLU A 25 -25.15 18.21 124.72
CA GLU A 25 -25.71 18.18 126.09
C GLU A 25 -27.26 18.07 126.02
N VAL A 26 -27.99 17.23 126.77
CA VAL A 26 -28.27 17.17 128.22
C VAL A 26 -28.85 18.47 128.82
N LEU A 27 -30.19 18.56 128.83
CA LEU A 27 -30.94 19.25 129.89
C LEU A 27 -32.02 18.31 130.42
N ASN A 28 -31.97 18.04 131.73
CA ASN A 28 -32.80 17.05 132.41
C ASN A 28 -33.92 17.76 133.19
N GLY A 29 -35.18 17.48 132.85
CA GLY A 29 -36.38 17.97 133.55
C GLY A 29 -37.06 16.81 134.29
N THR A 30 -37.10 16.89 135.62
CA THR A 30 -37.46 15.77 136.51
C THR A 30 -38.96 15.51 136.67
N SER A 31 -39.29 14.28 137.12
CA SER A 31 -40.58 13.81 137.66
C SER A 31 -41.78 13.79 136.68
N ASN A 32 -42.45 12.67 136.45
CA ASN A 32 -43.09 11.86 137.48
C ASN A 32 -43.17 10.36 137.13
N HIS A 33 -42.93 9.48 138.11
CA HIS A 33 -43.44 8.11 138.04
C HIS A 33 -44.91 8.11 138.44
N GLN A 34 -45.80 8.09 137.45
CA GLN A 34 -47.19 7.71 137.64
C GLN A 34 -47.51 6.52 136.75
N HIS A 35 -47.91 5.43 137.39
CA HIS A 35 -48.58 4.31 136.76
C HIS A 35 -49.89 4.83 136.14
N TYR A 36 -49.85 5.17 134.85
CA TYR A 36 -51.04 5.25 134.03
C TYR A 36 -51.19 3.91 133.30
N ALA A 37 -52.42 3.36 133.35
CA ALA A 37 -52.78 2.21 132.55
C ALA A 37 -52.54 2.52 131.07
N ALA A 38 -52.18 1.50 130.29
CA ALA A 38 -52.01 1.66 128.86
C ALA A 38 -53.30 2.18 128.23
N ASP A 39 -53.26 3.40 127.67
CA ASP A 39 -54.39 3.97 126.94
C ASP A 39 -54.59 3.15 125.65
N PRO A 40 -55.70 2.41 125.51
CA PRO A 40 -55.87 1.49 124.38
C PRO A 40 -55.93 2.24 123.04
N GLU A 41 -56.50 3.45 123.05
CA GLU A 41 -56.62 4.33 121.89
C GLU A 41 -55.26 4.85 121.38
N ALA A 42 -54.34 5.18 122.29
CA ALA A 42 -52.97 5.58 121.93
C ALA A 42 -52.16 4.42 121.35
N GLN A 43 -52.39 3.19 121.85
CA GLN A 43 -51.79 1.98 121.26
C GLN A 43 -52.40 1.67 119.89
N GLU A 44 -53.71 1.84 119.72
CA GLU A 44 -54.42 1.63 118.46
C GLU A 44 -53.94 2.58 117.35
N MET A 45 -53.78 3.88 117.63
CA MET A 45 -53.20 4.85 116.68
C MET A 45 -51.77 4.49 116.24
N VAL A 46 -50.92 3.99 117.16
CA VAL A 46 -49.56 3.53 116.82
C VAL A 46 -49.60 2.27 115.96
N ILE A 47 -50.51 1.34 116.27
CA ILE A 47 -50.73 0.13 115.47
C ILE A 47 -51.24 0.48 114.07
N GLU A 48 -52.14 1.44 113.92
CA GLU A 48 -52.63 1.92 112.63
C GLU A 48 -51.55 2.62 111.81
N SER A 49 -50.75 3.49 112.44
CA SER A 49 -49.58 4.13 111.79
C SER A 49 -48.56 3.10 111.27
N LEU A 50 -48.23 2.08 112.09
CA LEU A 50 -47.35 0.99 111.68
C LEU A 50 -47.97 0.13 110.56
N ARG A 51 -49.29 -0.12 110.58
CA ARG A 51 -49.99 -0.82 109.48
C ARG A 51 -49.92 -0.03 108.18
N ASN A 52 -50.13 1.29 108.22
CA ASN A 52 -50.01 2.16 107.06
C ASN A 52 -48.57 2.17 106.51
N GLN A 53 -47.57 2.26 107.38
CA GLN A 53 -46.15 2.19 106.96
C GLN A 53 -45.78 0.82 106.36
N ILE A 54 -46.32 -0.28 106.90
CA ILE A 54 -46.15 -1.63 106.33
C ILE A 54 -46.82 -1.72 104.96
N GLN A 55 -48.01 -1.13 104.79
CA GLN A 55 -48.75 -1.11 103.52
C GLN A 55 -48.01 -0.28 102.45
N ASP A 56 -47.46 0.89 102.81
CA ASP A 56 -46.63 1.71 101.93
C ASP A 56 -45.31 1.02 101.57
N LEU A 57 -44.68 0.32 102.52
CA LEU A 57 -43.49 -0.48 102.26
C LEU A 57 -43.80 -1.64 101.31
N PHE A 58 -44.94 -2.31 101.49
CA PHE A 58 -45.41 -3.37 100.58
C PHE A 58 -45.64 -2.81 99.16
N SER A 59 -46.32 -1.67 99.04
CA SER A 59 -46.49 -0.97 97.76
C SER A 59 -45.16 -0.62 97.09
N GLN A 60 -44.20 -0.08 97.85
CA GLN A 60 -42.85 0.23 97.34
C GLN A 60 -42.08 -1.02 96.90
N VAL A 61 -42.14 -2.10 97.67
CA VAL A 61 -41.53 -3.40 97.31
C VAL A 61 -42.17 -3.97 96.04
N THR A 62 -43.51 -3.91 95.90
CA THR A 62 -44.21 -4.34 94.69
C THR A 62 -43.83 -3.49 93.47
N GLN A 63 -43.72 -2.17 93.63
CA GLN A 63 -43.27 -1.27 92.56
C GLN A 63 -41.80 -1.52 92.18
N LEU A 64 -40.93 -1.78 93.15
CA LEU A 64 -39.52 -2.08 92.90
C LEU A 64 -39.34 -3.44 92.20
N ASN A 65 -40.06 -4.47 92.64
CA ASN A 65 -40.10 -5.77 91.93
C ASN A 65 -40.62 -5.59 90.49
N SER A 66 -41.69 -4.83 90.31
CA SER A 66 -42.25 -4.54 88.97
C SER A 66 -41.27 -3.79 88.06
N LYS A 67 -40.38 -2.96 88.62
CA LYS A 67 -39.28 -2.30 87.89
C LYS A 67 -38.12 -3.25 87.62
N LEU A 68 -37.79 -4.14 88.56
CA LEU A 68 -36.74 -5.15 88.40
C LEU A 68 -37.09 -6.14 87.30
N VAL A 69 -38.33 -6.65 87.27
CA VAL A 69 -38.83 -7.52 86.18
C VAL A 69 -38.71 -6.81 84.83
N LYS A 70 -39.24 -5.59 84.69
CA LYS A 70 -39.10 -4.80 83.45
C LYS A 70 -37.65 -4.50 83.06
N SER A 71 -36.75 -4.39 84.04
CA SER A 71 -35.32 -4.22 83.77
C SER A 71 -34.68 -5.53 83.29
N TYR A 72 -35.14 -6.67 83.78
CA TYR A 72 -34.69 -7.99 83.34
C TYR A 72 -35.19 -8.29 81.93
N ASP A 73 -36.47 -8.05 81.65
CA ASP A 73 -37.08 -8.16 80.32
C ASP A 73 -36.26 -7.34 79.30
N ARG A 74 -35.99 -6.07 79.63
CA ARG A 74 -35.18 -5.18 78.77
C ARG A 74 -33.73 -5.65 78.59
N VAL A 75 -33.13 -6.28 79.60
CA VAL A 75 -31.78 -6.86 79.46
C VAL A 75 -31.83 -8.06 78.51
N SER A 76 -32.85 -8.92 78.62
CA SER A 76 -33.06 -10.03 77.68
C SER A 76 -33.23 -9.54 76.23
N ASP A 77 -34.05 -8.51 76.01
CA ASP A 77 -34.23 -7.91 74.67
C ASP A 77 -32.89 -7.39 74.10
N LEU A 78 -32.07 -6.74 74.95
CA LEU A 78 -30.77 -6.20 74.54
C LEU A 78 -29.71 -7.29 74.30
N GLU A 79 -29.77 -8.41 75.02
CA GLU A 79 -28.91 -9.57 74.78
C GLU A 79 -29.26 -10.25 73.45
N ASP A 80 -30.54 -10.41 73.14
CA ASP A 80 -31.02 -10.93 71.84
C ASP A 80 -30.62 -9.99 70.68
N ASP A 81 -30.85 -8.67 70.81
CA ASP A 81 -30.41 -7.68 69.82
C ASP A 81 -28.89 -7.71 69.62
N LEU A 82 -28.11 -7.84 70.70
CA LEU A 82 -26.64 -7.95 70.63
C LEU A 82 -26.21 -9.24 69.92
N HIS A 83 -26.90 -10.36 70.15
CA HIS A 83 -26.64 -11.62 69.46
C HIS A 83 -26.95 -11.51 67.96
N VAL A 84 -28.09 -10.91 67.59
CA VAL A 84 -28.46 -10.66 66.19
C VAL A 84 -27.45 -9.74 65.50
N ALA A 85 -27.11 -8.60 66.12
CA ALA A 85 -26.13 -7.65 65.58
C ALA A 85 -24.74 -8.31 65.42
N SER A 86 -24.30 -9.12 66.40
CA SER A 86 -23.03 -9.84 66.34
C SER A 86 -23.00 -10.88 65.22
N ALA A 87 -24.10 -11.58 64.98
CA ALA A 87 -24.22 -12.54 63.87
C ALA A 87 -24.22 -11.82 62.51
N GLN A 88 -24.95 -10.71 62.38
CA GLN A 88 -24.96 -9.87 61.16
C GLN A 88 -23.57 -9.27 60.87
N LEU A 89 -22.86 -8.80 61.90
CA LEU A 89 -21.50 -8.29 61.77
C LEU A 89 -20.55 -9.37 61.26
N ARG A 90 -20.56 -10.57 61.86
CA ARG A 90 -19.75 -11.71 61.40
C ARG A 90 -20.03 -12.08 59.94
N ASN A 91 -21.31 -12.19 59.56
CA ASN A 91 -21.70 -12.48 58.18
C ASN A 91 -21.23 -11.40 57.20
N SER A 92 -21.32 -10.12 57.58
CA SER A 92 -20.84 -9.01 56.76
C SER A 92 -19.31 -9.00 56.64
N THR A 93 -18.58 -9.25 57.73
CA THR A 93 -17.12 -9.37 57.72
C THR A 93 -16.64 -10.50 56.80
N VAL A 94 -17.26 -11.68 56.87
CA VAL A 94 -16.95 -12.80 55.95
C VAL A 94 -17.20 -12.39 54.49
N LYS A 95 -18.36 -11.79 54.19
CA LYS A 95 -18.69 -11.34 52.83
C LYS A 95 -17.72 -10.27 52.31
N ILE A 96 -17.31 -9.32 53.15
CA ILE A 96 -16.31 -8.31 52.78
C ILE A 96 -14.97 -8.99 52.45
N SER A 97 -14.48 -9.89 53.32
CA SER A 97 -13.21 -10.59 53.09
C SER A 97 -13.21 -11.43 51.81
N GLN A 98 -14.35 -12.02 51.44
CA GLN A 98 -14.52 -12.74 50.18
C GLN A 98 -14.45 -11.78 48.97
N LEU A 99 -15.19 -10.68 49.01
CA LEU A 99 -15.20 -9.69 47.92
C LEU A 99 -13.83 -9.00 47.75
N GLU A 100 -13.09 -8.80 48.84
CA GLU A 100 -11.71 -8.28 48.81
C GLU A 100 -10.73 -9.29 48.18
N LEU A 101 -10.88 -10.58 48.48
CA LEU A 101 -10.11 -11.65 47.83
C LEU A 101 -10.41 -11.73 46.33
N GLU A 102 -11.70 -11.76 45.95
CA GLU A 102 -12.14 -11.76 44.55
C GLU A 102 -11.63 -10.51 43.81
N ARG A 103 -11.74 -9.31 44.41
CA ARG A 103 -11.18 -8.07 43.86
C ARG A 103 -9.67 -8.17 43.66
N THR A 104 -8.95 -8.73 44.62
CA THR A 104 -7.49 -8.88 44.54
C THR A 104 -7.09 -9.85 43.43
N GLN A 105 -7.83 -10.96 43.27
CA GLN A 105 -7.64 -11.90 42.15
C GLN A 105 -7.96 -11.26 40.79
N HIS A 106 -9.05 -10.48 40.69
CA HIS A 106 -9.37 -9.73 39.48
C HIS A 106 -8.30 -8.70 39.12
N LEU A 107 -7.81 -7.93 40.09
CA LEU A 107 -6.70 -6.98 39.86
C LEU A 107 -5.41 -7.69 39.48
N ALA A 108 -5.11 -8.84 40.08
CA ALA A 108 -3.96 -9.66 39.67
C ALA A 108 -4.12 -10.18 38.24
N ALA A 109 -5.32 -10.64 37.84
CA ALA A 109 -5.60 -11.13 36.48
C ALA A 109 -5.56 -10.03 35.41
N LEU A 110 -5.94 -8.80 35.77
CA LEU A 110 -5.75 -7.61 34.92
C LEU A 110 -4.26 -7.26 34.79
N ASN A 111 -3.53 -7.24 35.91
CA ASN A 111 -2.08 -6.92 35.93
C ASN A 111 -1.21 -7.96 35.21
N THR A 112 -1.58 -9.25 35.23
CA THR A 112 -0.89 -10.30 34.47
C THR A 112 -1.28 -10.32 32.98
N GLY A 113 -2.22 -9.46 32.56
CA GLY A 113 -2.70 -9.40 31.17
C GLY A 113 -3.56 -10.59 30.74
N LEU A 114 -3.94 -11.49 31.66
CA LEU A 114 -4.84 -12.61 31.37
C LEU A 114 -6.27 -12.10 31.10
N LEU A 115 -6.69 -11.08 31.84
CA LEU A 115 -7.97 -10.42 31.67
C LEU A 115 -7.72 -9.04 31.05
N VAL A 116 -8.34 -8.78 29.89
CA VAL A 116 -8.26 -7.49 29.20
C VAL A 116 -9.69 -7.01 28.92
N GLU A 117 -9.91 -5.71 29.02
CA GLU A 117 -11.23 -5.13 28.80
C GLU A 117 -11.68 -5.34 27.35
N LYS A 118 -12.90 -5.88 27.17
CA LYS A 118 -13.47 -6.22 25.85
C LYS A 118 -13.36 -5.06 24.85
N HIS A 119 -13.55 -3.83 25.31
CA HIS A 119 -13.51 -2.65 24.44
C HIS A 119 -12.10 -2.41 23.86
N HIS A 120 -11.04 -2.66 24.63
CA HIS A 120 -9.66 -2.51 24.19
C HIS A 120 -9.29 -3.57 23.15
N VAL A 121 -9.64 -4.84 23.42
CA VAL A 121 -9.46 -5.95 22.45
C VAL A 121 -10.25 -5.70 21.17
N THR A 122 -11.47 -5.20 21.26
CA THR A 122 -12.30 -4.90 20.08
C THR A 122 -11.73 -3.72 19.27
N ALA A 123 -11.20 -2.69 19.94
CA ALA A 123 -10.57 -1.55 19.28
C ALA A 123 -9.28 -1.94 18.54
N GLU A 124 -8.39 -2.71 19.19
CA GLU A 124 -7.16 -3.21 18.54
C GLU A 124 -7.47 -4.23 17.43
N LEU A 125 -8.46 -5.10 17.60
CA LEU A 125 -8.90 -6.01 16.54
C LEU A 125 -9.42 -5.23 15.32
N ASN A 126 -10.29 -4.23 15.52
CA ASN A 126 -10.80 -3.40 14.43
C ASN A 126 -9.66 -2.64 13.72
N ARG A 127 -8.72 -2.06 14.48
CA ARG A 127 -7.53 -1.38 13.98
C ARG A 127 -6.59 -2.31 13.19
N LEU A 128 -6.45 -3.57 13.63
CA LEU A 128 -5.66 -4.58 12.91
C LEU A 128 -6.38 -5.03 11.63
N MET A 129 -7.69 -5.22 11.68
CA MET A 129 -8.53 -5.55 10.52
C MET A 129 -8.48 -4.43 9.48
N GLU A 130 -8.65 -3.17 9.89
CA GLU A 130 -8.56 -2.00 9.01
C GLU A 130 -7.22 -1.97 8.27
N LYS A 131 -6.10 -2.07 9.00
CA LYS A 131 -4.75 -2.16 8.42
C LYS A 131 -4.59 -3.35 7.46
N ALA A 132 -5.08 -4.53 7.82
CA ALA A 132 -4.99 -5.71 6.97
C ALA A 132 -5.82 -5.56 5.68
N THR A 133 -6.99 -4.91 5.76
CA THR A 133 -7.81 -4.60 4.58
C THR A 133 -7.18 -3.52 3.70
N GLU A 134 -6.54 -2.52 4.30
CA GLU A 134 -5.82 -1.47 3.57
C GLU A 134 -4.58 -2.04 2.87
N GLU A 135 -3.77 -2.85 3.56
CA GLU A 135 -2.62 -3.54 2.98
C GLU A 135 -3.04 -4.48 1.85
N ALA A 136 -4.13 -5.25 2.02
CA ALA A 136 -4.68 -6.10 0.95
C ALA A 136 -5.15 -5.28 -0.26
N ALA A 137 -5.78 -4.11 -0.05
CA ALA A 137 -6.21 -3.22 -1.12
C ALA A 137 -5.02 -2.58 -1.85
N GLN A 138 -4.02 -2.08 -1.11
CA GLN A 138 -2.78 -1.52 -1.68
C GLN A 138 -1.99 -2.60 -2.45
N ARG A 139 -1.90 -3.82 -1.91
CA ARG A 139 -1.30 -4.97 -2.60
C ARG A 139 -2.04 -5.32 -3.89
N GLY A 140 -3.37 -5.36 -3.87
CA GLY A 140 -4.18 -5.61 -5.06
C GLY A 140 -3.98 -4.56 -6.16
N GLN A 141 -3.83 -3.28 -5.78
CA GLN A 141 -3.46 -2.21 -6.71
C GLN A 141 -2.04 -2.40 -7.27
N ALA A 142 -1.07 -2.77 -6.44
CA ALA A 142 0.31 -3.02 -6.86
C ALA A 142 0.44 -4.25 -7.79
N GLU A 143 -0.27 -5.34 -7.51
CA GLU A 143 -0.31 -6.53 -8.37
C GLU A 143 -1.04 -6.23 -9.70
N SER A 144 -2.12 -5.44 -9.69
CA SER A 144 -2.79 -4.97 -10.90
C SER A 144 -1.89 -4.08 -11.77
N ALA A 145 -1.20 -3.11 -11.16
CA ALA A 145 -0.24 -2.24 -11.85
C ALA A 145 0.96 -3.05 -12.41
N ARG A 146 1.45 -4.05 -11.66
CA ARG A 146 2.48 -4.96 -12.15
C ARG A 146 1.99 -5.76 -13.36
N ALA A 147 0.79 -6.33 -13.31
CA ALA A 147 0.23 -7.10 -14.42
C ALA A 147 0.02 -6.25 -15.69
N ALA A 148 -0.33 -4.96 -15.53
CA ALA A 148 -0.38 -4.02 -16.64
C ALA A 148 1.02 -3.78 -17.25
N ILE A 149 2.04 -3.53 -16.42
CA ILE A 149 3.42 -3.37 -16.88
C ILE A 149 3.96 -4.65 -17.55
N GLU A 150 3.65 -5.83 -17.00
CA GLU A 150 4.05 -7.12 -17.56
C GLU A 150 3.45 -7.33 -18.95
N LYS A 151 2.17 -6.98 -19.14
CA LYS A 151 1.51 -6.96 -20.45
C LYS A 151 2.14 -5.94 -21.41
N ASP A 152 2.37 -4.71 -20.97
CA ASP A 152 2.96 -3.66 -21.82
C ASP A 152 4.39 -4.03 -22.26
N LEU A 153 5.14 -4.74 -21.41
CA LEU A 153 6.45 -5.31 -21.74
C LEU A 153 6.34 -6.47 -22.75
N ASP A 154 5.36 -7.36 -22.60
CA ASP A 154 5.09 -8.44 -23.56
C ASP A 154 4.73 -7.86 -24.95
N ASP A 155 3.79 -6.91 -25.00
CA ASP A 155 3.35 -6.23 -26.23
C ASP A 155 4.52 -5.47 -26.89
N LEU A 156 5.35 -4.77 -26.11
CA LEU A 156 6.57 -4.11 -26.60
C LEU A 156 7.61 -5.12 -27.13
N SER A 157 7.81 -6.24 -26.42
CA SER A 157 8.76 -7.28 -26.83
C SER A 157 8.33 -7.92 -28.16
N ALA A 158 7.04 -8.23 -28.31
CA ALA A 158 6.47 -8.76 -29.54
C ALA A 158 6.65 -7.77 -30.71
N SER A 159 6.42 -6.47 -30.46
CA SER A 159 6.64 -5.42 -31.45
C SER A 159 8.12 -5.32 -31.87
N LEU A 160 9.06 -5.32 -30.92
CA LEU A 160 10.50 -5.27 -31.18
C LEU A 160 10.99 -6.51 -31.95
N PHE A 161 10.53 -7.71 -31.59
CA PHE A 161 10.86 -8.94 -32.33
C PHE A 161 10.29 -8.91 -33.75
N ASN A 162 9.07 -8.44 -33.94
CA ASN A 162 8.48 -8.29 -35.27
C ASN A 162 9.25 -7.28 -36.13
N GLN A 163 9.61 -6.11 -35.58
CA GLN A 163 10.43 -5.12 -36.28
C GLN A 163 11.81 -5.67 -36.65
N ALA A 164 12.48 -6.37 -35.73
CA ALA A 164 13.77 -6.99 -35.98
C ALA A 164 13.67 -8.08 -37.06
N ASN A 165 12.63 -8.91 -37.04
CA ASN A 165 12.37 -9.93 -38.05
C ASN A 165 12.15 -9.32 -39.43
N THR A 166 11.36 -8.24 -39.54
CA THR A 166 11.15 -7.49 -40.79
C THR A 166 12.47 -6.93 -41.31
N MET A 167 13.26 -6.24 -40.48
CA MET A 167 14.56 -5.70 -40.87
C MET A 167 15.54 -6.78 -41.35
N VAL A 168 15.56 -7.95 -40.70
CA VAL A 168 16.39 -9.10 -41.12
C VAL A 168 15.88 -9.71 -42.43
N ALA A 169 14.56 -9.78 -42.63
CA ALA A 169 13.95 -10.25 -43.87
C ALA A 169 14.27 -9.30 -45.05
N GLU A 170 14.15 -7.99 -44.84
CA GLU A 170 14.53 -6.96 -45.81
C GLU A 170 16.02 -7.03 -46.17
N ALA A 171 16.90 -7.14 -45.17
CA ALA A 171 18.34 -7.28 -45.40
C ALA A 171 18.70 -8.54 -46.20
N ARG A 172 18.07 -9.69 -45.88
CA ARG A 172 18.24 -10.94 -46.64
C ARG A 172 17.68 -10.83 -48.06
N TYR A 173 16.54 -10.17 -48.24
CA TYR A 173 15.96 -9.94 -49.57
C TYR A 173 16.85 -9.03 -50.42
N ALA A 174 17.33 -7.92 -49.86
CA ALA A 174 18.26 -7.00 -50.52
C ALA A 174 19.58 -7.71 -50.89
N GLN A 175 20.12 -8.54 -49.99
CA GLN A 175 21.31 -9.36 -50.27
C GLN A 175 21.06 -10.36 -51.42
N HIS A 176 19.90 -11.02 -51.44
CA HIS A 176 19.52 -11.95 -52.52
C HIS A 176 19.35 -11.24 -53.86
N VAL A 177 18.66 -10.08 -53.89
CA VAL A 177 18.52 -9.26 -55.10
C VAL A 177 19.88 -8.75 -55.59
N SER A 178 20.75 -8.29 -54.69
CA SER A 178 22.10 -7.85 -55.06
C SER A 178 22.95 -9.00 -55.61
N ARG A 179 22.85 -10.18 -55.00
CA ARG A 179 23.55 -11.38 -55.46
C ARG A 179 23.07 -11.81 -56.84
N ARG A 180 21.75 -11.86 -57.07
CA ARG A 180 21.18 -12.16 -58.38
C ARG A 180 21.61 -11.19 -59.46
N LYS A 181 21.62 -9.87 -59.16
CA LYS A 181 22.14 -8.86 -60.10
C LYS A 181 23.62 -9.04 -60.41
N ALA A 182 24.42 -9.49 -59.45
CA ALA A 182 25.84 -9.81 -59.67
C ALA A 182 26.00 -11.05 -60.57
N GLU A 183 25.24 -12.12 -60.31
CA GLU A 183 25.23 -13.35 -61.12
C GLU A 183 24.72 -13.07 -62.56
N GLU A 184 23.69 -12.24 -62.72
CA GLU A 184 23.18 -11.79 -64.03
C GLU A 184 24.19 -10.90 -64.77
N ALA A 185 24.91 -10.01 -64.06
CA ALA A 185 25.97 -9.20 -64.64
C ALA A 185 27.21 -10.02 -65.03
N GLU A 186 27.59 -11.03 -64.25
CA GLU A 186 28.68 -11.95 -64.56
C GLU A 186 28.37 -12.79 -65.82
N GLN A 187 27.13 -13.29 -65.95
CA GLN A 187 26.67 -13.97 -67.17
C GLN A 187 26.68 -13.04 -68.39
N ALA A 188 26.21 -11.79 -68.25
CA ALA A 188 26.23 -10.81 -69.32
C ALA A 188 27.67 -10.45 -69.74
N LEU A 189 28.59 -10.31 -68.77
CA LEU A 189 29.99 -10.00 -69.02
C LEU A 189 30.69 -11.18 -69.72
N ARG A 190 30.46 -12.41 -69.28
CA ARG A 190 30.96 -13.62 -69.98
C ARG A 190 30.43 -13.72 -71.41
N GLY A 191 29.14 -13.45 -71.63
CA GLY A 191 28.56 -13.43 -72.99
C GLY A 191 29.19 -12.34 -73.88
N ALA A 192 29.53 -11.18 -73.30
CA ALA A 192 30.27 -10.13 -73.99
C ALA A 192 31.73 -10.52 -74.28
N GLU A 193 32.43 -11.19 -73.35
CA GLU A 193 33.77 -11.74 -73.56
C GLU A 193 33.79 -12.78 -74.69
N GLU A 194 32.82 -13.71 -74.71
CA GLU A 194 32.65 -14.69 -75.77
C GLU A 194 32.38 -14.02 -77.14
N ALA A 195 31.54 -12.97 -77.18
CA ALA A 195 31.27 -12.19 -78.38
C ALA A 195 32.48 -11.36 -78.87
N VAL A 196 33.26 -10.75 -77.96
CA VAL A 196 34.49 -10.02 -78.28
C VAL A 196 35.57 -10.99 -78.80
N SER A 197 35.70 -12.18 -78.20
CA SER A 197 36.59 -13.23 -78.67
C SER A 197 36.23 -13.68 -80.09
N ALA A 198 34.95 -13.91 -80.37
CA ALA A 198 34.47 -14.24 -81.72
C ALA A 198 34.72 -13.10 -82.73
N MET A 199 34.48 -11.83 -82.33
CA MET A 199 34.78 -10.67 -83.16
C MET A 199 36.29 -10.54 -83.43
N GLN A 200 37.15 -10.83 -82.45
CA GLN A 200 38.60 -10.77 -82.60
C GLN A 200 39.11 -11.88 -83.54
N GLN A 201 38.53 -13.09 -83.48
CA GLN A 201 38.79 -14.15 -84.47
C GLN A 201 38.32 -13.76 -85.87
N GLN A 202 37.17 -13.09 -86.00
CA GLN A 202 36.69 -12.58 -87.29
C GLN A 202 37.60 -11.47 -87.84
N VAL A 203 38.08 -10.54 -87.00
CA VAL A 203 39.04 -9.51 -87.42
C VAL A 203 40.37 -10.12 -87.81
N GLN A 204 40.86 -11.13 -87.09
CA GLN A 204 42.11 -11.81 -87.43
C GLN A 204 42.00 -12.58 -88.76
N THR A 205 40.93 -13.34 -88.99
CA THR A 205 40.70 -14.01 -90.29
C THR A 205 40.52 -13.01 -91.44
N LEU A 206 39.90 -11.86 -91.19
CA LEU A 206 39.85 -10.75 -92.17
C LEU A 206 41.22 -10.10 -92.40
N GLN A 207 42.09 -10.00 -91.39
CA GLN A 207 43.47 -9.51 -91.54
C GLN A 207 44.34 -10.51 -92.31
N GLU A 208 44.24 -11.81 -92.05
CA GLU A 208 44.92 -12.86 -92.80
C GLU A 208 44.42 -12.92 -94.26
N GLY A 209 43.10 -12.78 -94.47
CA GLY A 209 42.49 -12.63 -95.80
C GLY A 209 42.93 -11.35 -96.52
N LYS A 210 43.09 -10.25 -95.79
CA LYS A 210 43.62 -9.00 -96.33
C LYS A 210 45.11 -9.13 -96.67
N GLU A 211 45.94 -9.71 -95.81
CA GLU A 211 47.38 -9.88 -96.06
C GLU A 211 47.63 -10.82 -97.24
N THR A 212 46.87 -11.90 -97.36
CA THR A 212 46.94 -12.78 -98.54
C THR A 212 46.48 -12.08 -99.82
N ALA A 213 45.43 -11.25 -99.76
CA ALA A 213 45.05 -10.38 -100.87
C ALA A 213 46.09 -9.30 -101.19
N GLU A 214 46.76 -8.71 -100.19
CA GLU A 214 47.85 -7.73 -100.36
C GLU A 214 49.11 -8.39 -100.95
N ARG A 215 49.43 -9.64 -100.57
CA ARG A 215 50.48 -10.43 -101.22
C ARG A 215 50.11 -10.76 -102.67
N MET A 216 48.88 -11.19 -102.94
CA MET A 216 48.41 -11.43 -104.32
C MET A 216 48.39 -10.16 -105.17
N THR A 217 47.99 -9.01 -104.63
CA THR A 217 48.05 -7.74 -105.37
C THR A 217 49.47 -7.23 -105.53
N ALA A 218 50.37 -7.44 -104.56
CA ALA A 218 51.80 -7.17 -104.71
C ALA A 218 52.44 -8.06 -105.80
N ASP A 219 52.08 -9.35 -105.86
CA ASP A 219 52.54 -10.27 -106.92
C ASP A 219 51.98 -9.87 -108.29
N ILE A 220 50.70 -9.47 -108.37
CA ILE A 220 50.09 -8.92 -109.61
C ILE A 220 50.74 -7.59 -110.00
N GLN A 221 51.09 -6.74 -109.05
CA GLN A 221 51.77 -5.46 -109.25
C GLN A 221 53.25 -5.64 -109.63
N ALA A 222 53.88 -6.74 -109.20
CA ALA A 222 55.20 -7.17 -109.66
C ALA A 222 55.15 -7.77 -111.09
N LEU A 223 54.06 -8.44 -111.46
CA LEU A 223 53.83 -8.94 -112.82
C LEU A 223 53.49 -7.82 -113.82
N MET A 224 52.70 -6.82 -113.40
CA MET A 224 52.33 -5.66 -114.24
C MET A 224 53.31 -4.48 -114.08
N GLY A 225 54.48 -4.63 -114.70
CA GLY A 225 55.47 -3.57 -114.76
C GLY A 225 54.98 -2.27 -115.43
N LYS A 226 55.11 -1.15 -114.70
CA LYS A 226 55.18 0.23 -115.24
C LYS A 226 53.95 0.78 -115.97
N GLY A 227 52.79 0.77 -115.31
CA GLY A 227 51.66 1.68 -115.62
C GLY A 227 51.59 2.85 -114.63
N LYS A 228 51.48 4.10 -115.11
CA LYS A 228 51.35 5.28 -114.24
C LYS A 228 50.02 5.26 -113.49
N TRP A 229 50.04 4.94 -112.19
CA TRP A 229 48.91 5.23 -111.31
C TRP A 229 48.90 6.73 -110.99
N VAL A 230 47.79 7.40 -111.34
CA VAL A 230 47.55 8.81 -111.03
C VAL A 230 46.90 8.85 -109.66
N ASP A 231 47.67 9.26 -108.65
CA ASP A 231 47.11 9.56 -107.34
C ASP A 231 46.26 10.83 -107.44
N LYS A 232 44.98 10.72 -107.08
CA LYS A 232 44.00 11.78 -107.32
C LYS A 232 43.76 12.53 -106.02
N GLN A 233 44.41 13.69 -105.93
CA GLN A 233 44.39 14.59 -104.78
C GLN A 233 43.03 14.73 -104.09
N ASP A 234 43.08 14.68 -102.77
CA ASP A 234 42.33 15.52 -101.83
C ASP A 234 40.98 16.05 -102.31
N SER A 235 39.93 15.27 -102.07
CA SER A 235 38.64 15.83 -101.68
C SER A 235 38.33 15.41 -100.26
N GLN A 236 38.39 16.35 -99.32
CA GLN A 236 37.96 16.13 -97.94
C GLN A 236 36.57 15.46 -97.93
N PRO A 237 36.36 14.36 -97.18
CA PRO A 237 35.02 14.09 -96.68
C PRO A 237 34.74 15.18 -95.65
N LEU A 238 34.10 16.25 -96.11
CA LEU A 238 33.51 17.24 -95.21
C LEU A 238 32.51 16.48 -94.35
N ALA A 239 32.90 16.19 -93.10
CA ALA A 239 32.02 15.51 -92.16
C ALA A 239 30.73 16.34 -92.09
N PRO A 240 29.56 15.80 -92.46
CA PRO A 240 28.33 16.52 -92.24
C PRO A 240 28.23 16.71 -90.74
N SER A 241 28.29 17.96 -90.29
CA SER A 241 27.85 18.27 -88.93
C SER A 241 26.41 17.79 -88.86
N LEU A 242 26.17 16.67 -88.20
CA LEU A 242 24.84 16.17 -87.89
C LEU A 242 24.22 17.15 -86.90
N ARG A 243 23.75 18.28 -87.44
CA ARG A 243 22.64 19.02 -86.87
C ARG A 243 21.49 18.02 -86.93
N LEU A 244 21.33 17.28 -85.84
CA LEU A 244 20.07 16.60 -85.54
C LEU A 244 18.99 17.65 -85.75
N PHE A 245 18.21 17.50 -86.82
CA PHE A 245 17.05 18.33 -87.07
C PHE A 245 16.05 17.99 -85.97
N SER A 246 16.18 18.72 -84.85
CA SER A 246 15.39 18.54 -83.65
C SER A 246 14.01 19.18 -83.80
N SER A 247 13.41 18.99 -84.97
CA SER A 247 12.05 19.39 -85.36
C SER A 247 11.01 18.35 -84.95
N HIS A 248 11.38 17.40 -84.08
CA HIS A 248 10.44 16.50 -83.44
C HIS A 248 9.78 17.22 -82.26
N LEU A 249 8.45 17.37 -82.33
CA LEU A 249 7.66 18.19 -81.40
C LEU A 249 7.93 17.85 -79.90
N PRO A 250 7.95 16.57 -79.45
CA PRO A 250 8.35 16.21 -78.09
C PRO A 250 9.72 16.73 -77.64
N TYR A 251 10.71 16.79 -78.54
CA TYR A 251 12.05 17.30 -78.20
C TYR A 251 12.07 18.84 -78.10
N GLN A 252 11.28 19.52 -78.94
CA GLN A 252 11.09 20.97 -78.83
C GLN A 252 10.38 21.33 -77.51
N GLU A 253 9.36 20.57 -77.11
CA GLU A 253 8.69 20.71 -75.82
C GLU A 253 9.63 20.45 -74.63
N PHE A 254 10.49 19.43 -74.71
CA PHE A 254 11.54 19.18 -73.74
C PHE A 254 12.51 20.36 -73.60
N LEU A 255 12.96 20.95 -74.71
CA LEU A 255 13.84 22.14 -74.66
C LEU A 255 13.15 23.34 -74.01
N PHE A 256 11.86 23.58 -74.29
CA PHE A 256 11.08 24.63 -73.63
C PHE A 256 10.88 24.35 -72.13
N PHE A 257 10.64 23.10 -71.73
CA PHE A 257 10.56 22.68 -70.33
C PHE A 257 11.88 22.95 -69.57
N VAL A 258 13.01 22.56 -70.14
CA VAL A 258 14.34 22.82 -69.56
C VAL A 258 14.64 24.32 -69.48
N ALA A 259 14.24 25.12 -70.48
CA ALA A 259 14.37 26.58 -70.43
C ALA A 259 13.52 27.20 -69.32
N HIS A 260 12.29 26.71 -69.12
CA HIS A 260 11.41 27.15 -68.04
C HIS A 260 11.98 26.83 -66.64
N LEU A 261 12.49 25.60 -66.43
CA LEU A 261 13.16 25.24 -65.17
C LEU A 261 14.40 26.10 -64.89
N ARG A 262 15.22 26.41 -65.91
CA ARG A 262 16.37 27.32 -65.76
C ARG A 262 15.93 28.74 -65.37
N HIS A 263 14.83 29.24 -65.91
CA HIS A 263 14.29 30.55 -65.55
C HIS A 263 13.77 30.56 -64.10
N LEU A 264 13.02 29.54 -63.69
CA LEU A 264 12.52 29.39 -62.32
C LEU A 264 13.67 29.34 -61.31
N HIS A 265 14.70 28.52 -61.55
CA HIS A 265 15.88 28.42 -60.70
C HIS A 265 16.70 29.73 -60.62
N LEU A 266 16.61 30.60 -61.63
CA LEU A 266 17.26 31.91 -61.60
C LEU A 266 16.44 32.97 -60.86
N SER A 267 15.11 32.79 -60.79
CA SER A 267 14.17 33.71 -60.12
C SER A 267 13.90 33.38 -58.65
N SER A 268 14.11 32.12 -58.22
CA SER A 268 13.83 31.67 -56.85
C SER A 268 14.78 30.53 -56.45
N PRO A 269 15.42 30.58 -55.26
CA PRO A 269 16.24 29.50 -54.72
C PRO A 269 15.41 28.34 -54.13
N ASN A 270 14.09 28.48 -54.01
CA ASN A 270 13.20 27.44 -53.49
C ASN A 270 12.70 26.53 -54.63
N PRO A 271 12.59 25.21 -54.41
CA PRO A 271 12.11 24.27 -55.43
C PRO A 271 10.66 24.59 -55.84
N PRO A 272 10.33 24.61 -57.14
CA PRO A 272 8.97 24.88 -57.60
C PRO A 272 8.01 23.76 -57.19
N ALA A 273 6.78 24.15 -56.80
CA ALA A 273 5.74 23.18 -56.44
C ALA A 273 5.33 22.34 -57.66
N MET A 274 5.18 21.02 -57.49
CA MET A 274 4.87 20.10 -58.60
C MET A 274 3.60 20.47 -59.37
N SER A 275 2.62 21.11 -58.72
CA SER A 275 1.39 21.60 -59.35
C SER A 275 1.62 22.63 -60.46
N THR A 276 2.74 23.36 -60.47
CA THR A 276 3.07 24.31 -61.54
C THR A 276 3.82 23.67 -62.71
N LEU A 277 4.36 22.47 -62.54
CA LEU A 277 5.13 21.76 -63.57
C LEU A 277 4.27 20.79 -64.39
N LEU A 278 3.31 20.11 -63.76
CA LEU A 278 2.38 19.18 -64.42
C LEU A 278 1.62 19.75 -65.65
N PRO A 279 1.15 21.02 -65.69
CA PRO A 279 0.44 21.55 -66.86
C PRO A 279 1.37 21.94 -68.03
N LEU A 280 2.70 21.74 -67.93
CA LEU A 280 3.63 22.04 -69.02
C LEU A 280 3.55 20.94 -70.10
N PRO A 281 3.51 21.29 -71.41
CA PRO A 281 3.10 20.39 -72.49
C PRO A 281 3.92 19.11 -72.57
N PHE A 282 5.22 19.18 -72.25
CA PHE A 282 6.10 18.02 -72.19
C PHE A 282 5.65 16.98 -71.14
N LEU A 283 5.30 17.42 -69.93
CA LEU A 283 4.86 16.53 -68.86
C LEU A 283 3.41 16.09 -69.02
N THR A 284 2.56 16.94 -69.62
CA THR A 284 1.17 16.54 -69.94
C THR A 284 1.19 15.43 -71.00
N ARG A 285 1.97 15.59 -72.08
CA ARG A 285 2.19 14.55 -73.09
C ARG A 285 2.67 13.25 -72.45
N LEU A 286 3.72 13.33 -71.61
CA LEU A 286 4.27 12.16 -70.93
C LEU A 286 3.20 11.44 -70.07
N SER A 287 2.40 12.20 -69.31
CA SER A 287 1.31 11.61 -68.51
C SER A 287 0.21 10.95 -69.34
N THR A 288 -0.02 11.41 -70.58
CA THR A 288 -0.99 10.82 -71.51
C THR A 288 -0.43 9.71 -72.40
N GLU A 289 0.90 9.59 -72.52
CA GLU A 289 1.57 8.49 -73.22
C GLU A 289 1.88 7.30 -72.28
N ASP A 290 1.91 7.53 -70.97
CA ASP A 290 2.19 6.55 -69.89
C ASP A 290 0.89 6.06 -69.18
N SER A 291 -0.29 6.37 -69.73
CA SER A 291 -1.63 5.95 -69.25
C SER A 291 -2.37 5.08 -70.26
#